data_AF-A0A7Y5E6F3-F1
#
_entry.id   AF-A0A7Y5E6F3-F1
#
_cell.length_a   1.000
_cell.length_b   1.000
_cell.length_c   1.000
_cell.angle_alpha   90.00
_cell.angle_beta   90.00
_cell.angle_gamma   90.00
#
_symmetry.space_group_name_H-M   'P 1'
#
loop_
_entity.id
_entity.type
_entity.pdbx_description
1 polymer ?
#
loop_
_entity_poly.entity_id
_entity_poly.type
_entity_poly.pdbx_seq_one_letter_code
_entity_poly.pdbx_strand_id
1 'polypeptide(L)'
;MNDKAKPIFEKRIFWDVNFEGIDYDAKANFVIERVFERGDVEDIRQCRRYYGDEKVTEALLKARFLPLHTIHFSSAVIDKPIEEFRCYILRQLNPGLFL
;
A
#
# COMPACT_ATOMS: atom_id res chain seq x y z
N MET A 1 6.13 -12.74 19.89
CA MET A 1 6.05 -12.88 18.42
C MET A 1 4.72 -13.55 18.15
N ASN A 2 3.72 -12.83 17.63
CA ASN A 2 2.48 -13.48 17.23
C ASN A 2 2.78 -14.32 15.99
N ASP A 3 2.45 -15.60 16.03
CA ASP A 3 2.38 -16.46 14.85
C ASP A 3 1.31 -15.92 13.90
N LYS A 4 1.68 -14.90 13.13
CA LYS A 4 0.82 -14.37 12.06
C LYS A 4 0.97 -15.33 10.90
N ALA A 5 -0.13 -15.99 10.53
CA ALA A 5 -0.18 -16.75 9.29
C ALA A 5 0.22 -15.83 8.13
N LYS A 6 1.21 -16.26 7.33
CA LYS A 6 1.70 -15.47 6.19
C LYS A 6 0.53 -15.12 5.26
N PRO A 7 0.48 -13.89 4.73
CA PRO A 7 -0.56 -13.51 3.80
C PRO A 7 -0.36 -14.27 2.49
N ILE A 8 -1.46 -14.60 1.84
CA ILE A 8 -1.45 -15.17 0.50
C ILE A 8 -1.82 -14.05 -0.46
N PHE A 9 -0.87 -13.69 -1.33
CA PHE A 9 -1.06 -12.67 -2.35
C PHE A 9 -0.95 -13.28 -3.75
N GLU A 10 -1.67 -12.69 -4.70
CA GLU A 10 -1.53 -13.05 -6.11
C GLU A 10 -0.16 -12.65 -6.64
N LYS A 11 0.60 -13.61 -7.18
CA LYS A 11 2.00 -13.38 -7.64
C LYS A 11 2.12 -12.23 -8.65
N ARG A 12 1.08 -12.02 -9.47
CA ARG A 12 1.03 -10.98 -10.51
C ARG A 12 1.24 -9.56 -9.97
N ILE A 13 0.90 -9.28 -8.71
CA ILE A 13 1.01 -7.93 -8.15
C ILE A 13 2.47 -7.54 -7.86
N PHE A 14 3.36 -8.54 -7.83
CA PHE A 14 4.81 -8.42 -7.62
C PHE A 14 5.62 -8.81 -8.86
N TRP A 15 5.05 -8.69 -10.06
CA TRP A 15 5.67 -9.17 -11.32
C TRP A 15 7.10 -8.66 -11.57
N ASP A 16 7.46 -7.49 -11.02
CA ASP A 16 8.76 -6.82 -11.18
C ASP A 16 9.79 -7.16 -10.09
N VAL A 17 9.47 -8.06 -9.15
CA VAL A 17 10.40 -8.50 -8.09
C VAL A 17 10.41 -10.02 -7.93
N ASN A 18 11.48 -10.56 -7.32
CA ASN A 18 11.52 -11.97 -6.96
C ASN A 18 10.53 -12.26 -5.83
N PHE A 19 9.36 -12.78 -6.17
CA PHE A 19 8.26 -13.08 -5.25
C PHE A 19 8.68 -14.01 -4.09
N GLU A 20 9.52 -15.01 -4.36
CA GLU A 20 9.91 -16.00 -3.34
C GLU A 20 10.85 -15.43 -2.27
N GLY A 21 11.53 -14.32 -2.59
CA GLY A 21 12.46 -13.64 -1.69
C GLY A 21 11.86 -12.44 -0.94
N ILE A 22 10.55 -12.20 -1.05
CA ILE A 22 9.92 -11.05 -0.38
C ILE A 22 9.86 -11.31 1.13
N ASP A 23 10.61 -10.49 1.87
CA ASP A 23 10.45 -10.37 3.31
C ASP A 23 9.27 -9.43 3.61
N TYR A 24 8.12 -10.03 3.91
CA TYR A 24 6.89 -9.30 4.20
C TYR A 24 7.02 -8.35 5.39
N ASP A 25 7.85 -8.64 6.38
CA ASP A 25 7.98 -7.81 7.57
C ASP A 25 9.00 -6.69 7.34
N ALA A 26 10.18 -7.01 6.81
CA ALA A 26 11.22 -6.02 6.53
C ALA A 26 10.83 -5.04 5.40
N LYS A 27 9.94 -5.46 4.48
CA LYS A 27 9.46 -4.67 3.34
C LYS A 27 7.97 -4.32 3.42
N ALA A 28 7.40 -4.26 4.63
CA ALA A 28 5.97 -4.01 4.85
C ALA A 28 5.40 -2.86 4.01
N ASN A 29 6.02 -1.67 4.03
CA ASN A 29 5.51 -0.52 3.27
C ASN A 29 5.45 -0.80 1.77
N PHE A 30 6.51 -1.40 1.20
CA PHE A 30 6.56 -1.77 -0.21
C PHE A 30 5.44 -2.76 -0.55
N VAL A 31 5.24 -3.79 0.28
CA VAL A 31 4.20 -4.80 0.06
C VAL A 31 2.82 -4.17 0.12
N ILE A 32 2.54 -3.34 1.14
CA ILE A 32 1.26 -2.65 1.31
C ILE A 32 0.98 -1.74 0.10
N GLU A 33 1.95 -0.92 -0.31
CA GLU A 33 1.82 -0.04 -1.47
C GLU A 33 1.49 -0.84 -2.74
N ARG A 34 2.15 -1.99 -2.98
CA ARG A 34 1.88 -2.84 -4.16
C ARG A 34 0.54 -3.54 -4.13
N VAL A 35 0.10 -3.99 -2.97
CA VAL A 35 -1.24 -4.57 -2.79
C VAL A 35 -2.31 -3.54 -3.12
N PHE A 36 -2.18 -2.30 -2.65
CA PHE A 36 -3.18 -1.26 -2.94
C PHE A 36 -3.11 -0.74 -4.39
N GLU A 37 -1.93 -0.80 -5.02
CA GLU A 37 -1.78 -0.38 -6.42
C GLU A 37 -2.32 -1.42 -7.42
N ARG A 38 -2.15 -2.73 -7.15
CA ARG A 38 -2.36 -3.79 -8.15
C ARG A 38 -3.17 -4.99 -7.67
N GLY A 39 -3.40 -5.10 -6.36
CA GLY A 39 -4.14 -6.19 -5.74
C GLY A 39 -5.64 -6.03 -5.88
N ASP A 40 -6.34 -7.14 -5.69
CA ASP A 40 -7.79 -7.16 -5.62
C ASP A 40 -8.30 -7.09 -4.17
N VAL A 41 -9.62 -7.24 -4.01
CA VAL A 41 -10.27 -7.17 -2.70
C VAL A 41 -9.72 -8.20 -1.72
N GLU A 42 -9.36 -9.40 -2.19
CA GLU A 42 -8.84 -10.45 -1.32
C GLU A 42 -7.41 -10.14 -0.90
N ASP A 43 -6.55 -9.69 -1.82
CA ASP A 43 -5.20 -9.25 -1.48
C ASP A 43 -5.22 -8.16 -0.40
N ILE A 44 -6.13 -7.18 -0.52
CA ILE A 44 -6.27 -6.09 0.44
C ILE A 44 -6.73 -6.62 1.81
N ARG A 45 -7.67 -7.57 1.84
CA ARG A 45 -8.10 -8.22 3.10
C ARG A 45 -6.96 -8.97 3.77
N GLN A 46 -6.17 -9.73 3.00
CA GLN A 46 -5.00 -10.45 3.50
C GLN A 46 -3.95 -9.48 4.05
N CYS A 47 -3.71 -8.39 3.34
CA CYS A 47 -2.79 -7.34 3.74
C CYS A 47 -3.21 -6.71 5.08
N ARG A 48 -4.48 -6.30 5.21
CA ARG A 48 -5.02 -5.74 6.46
C ARG A 48 -5.00 -6.74 7.61
N ARG A 49 -5.35 -8.01 7.36
CA ARG A 49 -5.29 -9.07 8.36
C ARG A 49 -3.86 -9.31 8.87
N TYR A 50 -2.87 -9.29 7.97
CA TYR A 50 -1.48 -9.57 8.32
C TYR A 50 -0.80 -8.38 9.01
N TYR A 51 -0.85 -7.19 8.40
CA TYR A 51 -0.15 -6.01 8.92
C TYR A 51 -0.93 -5.29 10.03
N GLY A 52 -2.26 -5.38 10.02
CA GLY A 52 -3.14 -4.59 10.86
C GLY A 52 -3.43 -3.22 10.26
N ASP A 53 -4.62 -2.69 10.55
CA ASP A 53 -5.13 -1.44 9.97
C ASP A 53 -4.25 -0.23 10.29
N GLU A 54 -3.67 -0.17 11.49
CA GLU A 54 -2.76 0.91 11.89
C GLU A 54 -1.52 0.95 10.98
N LYS A 55 -0.91 -0.21 10.72
CA LYS A 55 0.30 -0.30 9.90
C LYS A 55 0.02 -0.01 8.43
N VAL A 56 -1.11 -0.52 7.93
CA VAL A 56 -1.58 -0.23 6.56
C VAL A 56 -1.83 1.27 6.40
N THR A 57 -2.56 1.89 7.32
CA THR A 57 -2.84 3.32 7.32
C THR A 57 -1.56 4.14 7.33
N GLU A 58 -0.63 3.81 8.24
CA GLU A 58 0.67 4.51 8.33
C GLU A 58 1.45 4.42 7.01
N ALA A 59 1.52 3.23 6.40
CA ALA A 59 2.25 3.02 5.16
C ALA A 59 1.66 3.84 4.01
N LEU A 60 0.33 3.83 3.86
CA LEU A 60 -0.35 4.55 2.78
C LEU A 60 -0.23 6.08 2.93
N LEU A 61 -0.39 6.60 4.16
CA LEU A 61 -0.25 8.04 4.42
C LEU A 61 1.18 8.55 4.19
N LYS A 62 2.19 7.73 4.52
CA LYS A 62 3.62 8.08 4.37
C LYS A 62 4.21 7.73 3.00
N ALA A 63 3.45 7.05 2.14
CA ALA A 63 3.90 6.62 0.82
C ALA A 63 4.48 7.80 0.03
N ARG A 64 5.63 7.56 -0.60
CA ARG A 64 6.32 8.60 -1.40
C ARG A 64 5.57 8.90 -2.69
N PHE A 65 4.96 7.89 -3.27
CA PHE A 65 4.21 7.98 -4.50
C PHE A 65 3.10 6.92 -4.52
N LEU A 66 1.91 7.34 -4.91
CA LEU A 66 0.81 6.46 -5.30
C LEU A 66 0.11 7.09 -6.52
N PRO A 67 -0.36 6.28 -7.48
CA PRO A 67 -1.24 6.78 -8.55
C PRO A 67 -2.46 7.48 -7.97
N LEU A 68 -2.98 8.50 -8.66
CA LEU A 68 -4.09 9.31 -8.13
C LEU A 68 -5.33 8.47 -7.81
N HIS A 69 -5.67 7.49 -8.65
CA HIS A 69 -6.80 6.60 -8.39
C HIS A 69 -6.56 5.74 -7.14
N THR A 70 -5.32 5.26 -6.92
CA THR A 70 -4.93 4.51 -5.73
C THR A 70 -5.01 5.36 -4.46
N ILE A 71 -4.70 6.65 -4.51
CA ILE A 71 -4.87 7.57 -3.37
C ILE A 71 -6.35 7.66 -2.96
N HIS A 72 -7.25 7.92 -3.91
CA HIS A 72 -8.68 8.00 -3.64
C HIS A 72 -9.24 6.68 -3.11
N PHE A 73 -8.84 5.57 -3.71
CA PHE A 73 -9.21 4.24 -3.26
C PHE A 73 -8.70 3.97 -1.83
N SER A 74 -7.42 4.26 -1.57
CA SER A 74 -6.80 4.10 -0.26
C SER A 74 -7.52 4.94 0.80
N SER A 75 -7.82 6.20 0.47
CA SER A 75 -8.58 7.14 1.31
C SER A 75 -9.94 6.57 1.71
N ALA A 76 -10.68 5.99 0.76
CA ALA A 76 -11.96 5.34 1.03
C ALA A 76 -11.82 4.07 1.88
N VAL A 77 -10.74 3.29 1.70
CA VAL A 77 -10.53 2.04 2.45
C VAL A 77 -10.10 2.28 3.90
N ILE A 78 -9.27 3.29 4.16
CA ILE A 78 -8.75 3.59 5.50
C ILE A 78 -9.52 4.71 6.23
N ASP A 79 -10.55 5.26 5.57
CA ASP A 79 -11.38 6.37 6.09
C ASP A 79 -10.54 7.58 6.52
N LYS A 80 -9.69 8.05 5.60
CA LYS A 80 -8.85 9.24 5.79
C LYS A 80 -8.97 10.20 4.60
N PRO A 81 -9.04 11.52 4.83
CA PRO A 81 -9.02 12.50 3.76
C PRO A 81 -7.74 12.40 2.92
N ILE A 82 -7.84 12.66 1.61
CA ILE A 82 -6.70 12.58 0.69
C ILE A 82 -5.60 13.59 1.04
N GLU A 83 -5.96 14.67 1.73
CA GLU A 83 -5.07 15.72 2.23
C GLU A 83 -4.09 15.22 3.29
N GLU A 84 -4.36 14.08 3.94
CA GLU A 84 -3.42 13.46 4.87
C GLU A 84 -2.32 12.65 4.16
N PHE A 85 -2.48 12.34 2.87
CA PHE A 85 -1.50 11.57 2.12
C PHE A 85 -0.32 12.44 1.70
N ARG A 86 0.89 12.07 2.15
CA ARG A 86 2.12 12.77 1.79
C ARG A 86 2.28 12.95 0.28
N CYS A 87 2.05 11.88 -0.50
CA CYS A 87 2.19 11.91 -1.94
C CYS A 87 1.15 12.84 -2.63
N TYR A 88 -0.03 13.01 -2.04
CA TYR A 88 -1.03 13.94 -2.55
C TYR A 88 -0.60 15.39 -2.31
N ILE A 89 -0.16 15.72 -1.10
CA ILE A 89 0.38 17.05 -0.76
C ILE A 89 1.55 17.40 -1.70
N LEU A 90 2.48 16.46 -1.91
CA LEU A 90 3.62 16.67 -2.80
C LEU A 90 3.22 16.94 -4.25
N ARG A 91 2.18 16.26 -4.75
CA ARG A 91 1.62 16.48 -6.09
C ARG A 91 1.01 17.87 -6.23
N GLN A 92 0.30 18.37 -5.20
CA GLN A 92 -0.25 19.73 -5.20
C GLN A 92 0.84 20.80 -5.19
N LEU A 93 1.88 20.60 -4.38
CA LEU A 93 3.00 21.55 -4.27
C LEU A 93 3.92 21.54 -5.50
N ASN A 94 3.94 20.45 -6.28
CA ASN A 94 4.83 20.29 -7.44
C ASN A 94 4.06 19.81 -8.68
N PRO A 95 3.27 20.68 -9.35
CA PRO A 95 2.42 20.28 -10.47
C PRO A 95 3.16 19.64 -11.65
N GLY A 96 4.44 20.00 -11.85
CA GLY A 96 5.29 19.44 -12.91
C GLY A 96 5.98 18.11 -12.60
N LEU A 97 5.85 17.58 -11.37
CA LEU A 97 6.57 16.37 -10.96
C LEU A 97 5.95 15.08 -11.53
N PHE A 98 4.68 15.14 -11.93
CA PHE A 98 3.89 13.98 -12.36
C PHE A 98 3.11 14.23 -13.66
N LEU A 99 3.46 15.30 -14.40
CA LEU A 99 3.01 15.58 -15.77
C LEU A 99 3.83 14.79 -16.79
#